data_AF-A0AAE9WCZ2-F1
#
_entry.id   AF-A0AAE9WCZ2-F1
#
_cell.length_a   1.000
_cell.length_b   1.000
_cell.length_c   1.000
_cell.angle_alpha   90.00
_cell.angle_beta   90.00
_cell.angle_gamma   90.00
#
_symmetry.space_group_name_H-M   'P 1'
#
loop_
_entity.id
_entity.type
_entity.pdbx_description
1 polymer ?
#
loop_
_entity_poly.entity_id
_entity_poly.type
_entity_poly.pdbx_seq_one_letter_code
_entity_poly.pdbx_strand_id
1 'polypeptide(L)'
;MKFSLSSVFLTLLGASSTLASPITKQAMSPEQSFGVLTLHSGNINVHQKEFYVGQSGYVFLSQYDNADNYAKFSLKNNQLYHNNDTALIEQGGALAFKSSGPAVTGFDANAPTNIGYELQLNGTSPVACPVPSDQQVFQVYYGQVKNSTDCVGIDTVAVSF
;
A
#
# COMPACT_ATOMS: atom_id res chain seq x y z
N MET A 1 -52.71 -37.25 -44.57
CA MET A 1 -51.45 -37.05 -43.83
C MET A 1 -51.53 -35.74 -43.08
N LYS A 2 -51.37 -35.72 -41.75
CA LYS A 2 -51.44 -34.51 -40.92
C LYS A 2 -50.05 -33.89 -40.87
N PHE A 3 -49.89 -32.67 -41.38
CA PHE A 3 -48.66 -31.89 -41.21
C PHE A 3 -48.72 -31.16 -39.86
N SER A 4 -47.77 -31.47 -38.98
CA SER A 4 -47.50 -30.71 -37.76
C SER A 4 -46.26 -29.87 -38.03
N LEU A 5 -46.39 -28.55 -37.97
CA LEU A 5 -45.30 -27.60 -37.99
C LEU A 5 -45.18 -27.00 -36.58
N SER A 6 -44.28 -27.57 -35.78
CA SER A 6 -43.88 -26.98 -34.50
C SER A 6 -42.74 -26.00 -34.76
N SER A 7 -43.07 -24.71 -34.78
CA SER A 7 -42.08 -23.62 -34.83
C SER A 7 -41.48 -23.42 -33.44
N VAL A 8 -40.21 -23.79 -33.26
CA VAL A 8 -39.45 -23.46 -32.05
C VAL A 8 -38.94 -22.03 -32.18
N PHE A 9 -39.49 -21.11 -31.38
CA PHE A 9 -38.94 -19.77 -31.23
C PHE A 9 -37.72 -19.83 -30.30
N LEU A 10 -36.52 -19.73 -30.88
CA LEU A 10 -35.27 -19.55 -30.13
C LEU A 10 -35.08 -18.05 -29.89
N THR A 11 -35.49 -17.56 -28.73
CA THR A 11 -35.10 -16.22 -28.26
C THR A 11 -33.64 -16.28 -27.83
N LEU A 12 -32.73 -15.84 -28.70
CA LEU A 12 -31.36 -15.53 -28.29
C LEU A 12 -31.41 -14.30 -27.37
N LEU A 13 -31.36 -14.53 -26.06
CA LEU A 13 -30.97 -13.49 -25.11
C LEU A 13 -29.49 -13.17 -25.38
N GLY A 14 -29.25 -12.14 -26.19
CA GLY A 14 -27.94 -11.54 -26.30
C GLY A 14 -27.59 -10.96 -24.94
N ALA A 15 -26.77 -11.69 -24.18
CA ALA A 15 -26.15 -11.16 -22.98
C ALA A 15 -25.32 -9.96 -23.42
N SER A 16 -25.84 -8.75 -23.16
CA SER A 16 -25.05 -7.53 -23.22
C SER A 16 -23.96 -7.68 -22.18
N SER A 17 -22.80 -8.19 -22.61
CA SER A 17 -21.56 -8.15 -21.87
C SER A 17 -21.24 -6.67 -21.69
N THR A 18 -21.70 -6.10 -20.58
CA THR A 18 -21.22 -4.82 -20.08
C THR A 18 -19.75 -5.04 -19.77
N LEU A 19 -18.90 -4.73 -20.75
CA LEU A 19 -17.47 -4.57 -20.50
C LEU A 19 -17.39 -3.46 -19.46
N ALA A 20 -17.01 -3.82 -18.24
CA ALA A 20 -16.72 -2.83 -17.22
C ALA A 20 -15.62 -1.94 -17.78
N SER A 21 -15.96 -0.69 -18.12
CA SER A 21 -14.98 0.30 -18.53
C SER A 21 -13.91 0.38 -17.44
N PRO A 22 -12.61 0.39 -17.79
CA PRO A 22 -11.56 0.51 -16.80
C PRO A 22 -11.81 1.79 -16.00
N ILE A 23 -11.91 1.66 -14.68
CA ILE A 23 -12.00 2.81 -13.80
C ILE A 23 -10.64 3.51 -13.85
N THR A 24 -10.53 4.56 -14.65
CA THR A 24 -9.43 5.52 -14.51
C THR A 24 -9.61 6.24 -13.17
N LYS A 25 -9.01 5.68 -12.11
CA LYS A 25 -8.89 6.37 -10.83
C LYS A 25 -8.09 7.65 -11.05
N GLN A 26 -8.70 8.78 -10.72
CA GLN A 26 -8.07 10.10 -10.75
C GLN A 26 -6.96 10.13 -9.70
N ALA A 27 -5.79 10.71 -9.97
CA ALA A 27 -4.70 10.76 -8.98
C ALA A 27 -5.20 11.31 -7.62
N MET A 28 -4.67 10.81 -6.51
CA MET A 28 -5.05 11.30 -5.18
C MET A 28 -4.90 12.80 -5.10
N SER A 29 -5.89 13.48 -4.52
CA SER A 29 -5.77 14.93 -4.36
C SER A 29 -4.64 15.25 -3.39
N PRO A 30 -3.85 16.31 -3.64
CA PRO A 30 -2.87 16.80 -2.67
C PRO A 30 -3.53 16.97 -1.30
N GLU A 31 -2.86 16.55 -0.24
CA GLU A 31 -3.34 16.67 1.15
C GLU A 31 -4.49 15.70 1.55
N GLN A 32 -4.97 14.84 0.65
CA GLN A 32 -5.89 13.76 1.03
C GLN A 32 -5.23 12.83 2.03
N SER A 33 -5.96 12.48 3.10
CA SER A 33 -5.51 11.47 4.05
C SER A 33 -5.78 10.06 3.50
N PHE A 34 -4.80 9.18 3.64
CA PHE A 34 -4.88 7.77 3.22
C PHE A 34 -4.20 6.85 4.24
N GLY A 35 -4.58 5.57 4.23
CA GLY A 35 -3.84 4.49 4.88
C GLY A 35 -2.88 3.85 3.89
N VAL A 36 -1.89 3.11 4.37
CA VAL A 36 -0.97 2.34 3.52
C VAL A 36 -1.15 0.86 3.83
N LEU A 37 -1.46 0.08 2.80
CA LEU A 37 -1.61 -1.37 2.85
C LEU A 37 -0.47 -2.03 2.11
N THR A 38 0.10 -3.09 2.69
CA THR A 38 1.14 -3.90 2.07
C THR A 38 0.55 -5.05 1.26
N LEU A 39 1.17 -5.35 0.13
CA LEU A 39 0.87 -6.51 -0.70
C LEU A 39 2.14 -7.36 -0.84
N HIS A 40 2.08 -8.59 -0.35
CA HIS A 40 3.15 -9.56 -0.50
C HIS A 40 2.63 -10.99 -0.30
N SER A 41 2.87 -11.91 -1.23
CA SER A 41 2.45 -13.31 -1.07
C SER A 41 3.54 -14.13 -0.37
N GLY A 42 3.13 -15.05 0.51
CA GLY A 42 4.04 -16.03 1.11
C GLY A 42 4.49 -15.75 2.55
N ASN A 43 4.17 -14.58 3.11
CA ASN A 43 4.39 -14.26 4.52
C ASN A 43 3.18 -13.52 5.12
N ILE A 44 2.48 -14.17 6.07
CA ILE A 44 1.25 -13.67 6.69
C ILE A 44 1.46 -12.45 7.59
N ASN A 45 2.68 -12.24 8.07
CA ASN A 45 3.03 -11.11 8.92
C ASN A 45 3.29 -9.83 8.12
N VAL A 46 3.28 -9.92 6.80
CA VAL A 46 3.43 -8.77 5.88
C VAL A 46 2.34 -8.70 4.82
N HIS A 47 1.60 -9.78 4.54
CA HIS A 47 0.52 -9.74 3.55
C HIS A 47 -0.67 -8.94 4.09
N GLN A 48 -1.12 -7.95 3.34
CA GLN A 48 -2.31 -7.14 3.68
C GLN A 48 -2.22 -6.54 5.08
N LYS A 49 -1.04 -6.05 5.45
CA LYS A 49 -0.82 -5.33 6.70
C LYS A 49 -0.81 -3.82 6.48
N GLU A 50 -1.45 -3.13 7.41
CA GLU A 50 -1.45 -1.67 7.44
C GLU A 50 -0.14 -1.16 8.04
N PHE A 51 0.24 0.06 7.68
CA PHE A 51 1.33 0.75 8.35
C PHE A 51 0.88 1.30 9.70
N TYR A 52 1.71 1.08 10.71
CA TYR A 52 1.63 1.68 12.03
C TYR A 52 2.88 2.54 12.26
N VAL A 53 2.73 3.71 12.87
CA VAL A 53 3.88 4.54 13.29
C VAL A 53 4.01 4.40 14.80
N GLY A 54 5.11 3.81 15.26
CA GLY A 54 5.41 3.63 16.67
C GLY A 54 5.77 4.95 17.36
N GLN A 55 5.82 4.95 18.69
CA GLN A 55 6.23 6.09 19.50
C GLN A 55 7.66 6.57 19.19
N SER A 56 8.54 5.66 18.76
CA SER A 56 9.88 5.98 18.26
C SER A 56 9.90 6.68 16.90
N GLY A 57 8.75 6.73 16.21
CA GLY A 57 8.59 7.27 14.87
C GLY A 57 8.81 6.26 13.74
N TYR A 58 9.28 5.04 14.02
CA TYR A 58 9.46 4.02 12.98
C TYR A 58 8.15 3.40 12.51
N VAL A 59 8.16 2.87 11.29
CA VAL A 59 6.99 2.25 10.67
C VAL A 59 7.01 0.73 10.80
N PHE A 60 5.92 0.17 11.31
CA PHE A 60 5.72 -1.27 11.52
C PHE A 60 4.47 -1.78 10.80
N LEU A 61 4.38 -3.09 10.61
CA LEU A 61 3.25 -3.79 9.98
C LEU A 61 2.24 -4.40 10.99
N SER A 62 2.29 -3.91 12.23
CA SER A 62 1.41 -4.30 13.34
C SER A 62 1.43 -3.21 14.42
N GLN A 63 0.48 -3.26 15.36
CA GLN A 63 0.53 -2.47 16.59
C GLN A 63 1.77 -2.87 17.40
N TYR A 64 2.82 -2.06 17.32
CA TYR A 64 4.09 -2.26 18.01
C TYR A 64 4.63 -0.90 18.45
N ASP A 65 5.55 -0.88 19.42
CA ASP A 65 6.17 0.35 19.92
C ASP A 65 5.11 1.39 20.35
N ASN A 66 4.10 0.93 21.08
CA ASN A 66 2.97 1.70 21.59
C ASN A 66 2.09 2.39 20.52
N ALA A 67 2.06 1.88 19.29
CA ALA A 67 1.12 2.33 18.27
C ALA A 67 -0.32 1.84 18.55
N ASP A 68 -1.26 2.76 18.72
CA ASP A 68 -2.66 2.43 19.05
C ASP A 68 -3.50 2.04 17.82
N ASN A 69 -3.27 2.67 16.67
CA ASN A 69 -4.06 2.49 15.44
C ASN A 69 -3.18 2.52 14.21
N TYR A 70 -3.70 2.06 13.07
CA TYR A 70 -3.02 2.24 11.79
C TYR A 70 -2.81 3.73 11.53
N ALA A 71 -1.69 4.04 10.90
CA ALA A 71 -1.30 5.40 10.63
C ALA A 71 -2.07 5.99 9.44
N LYS A 72 -2.36 7.27 9.54
CA LYS A 72 -2.89 8.09 8.44
C LYS A 72 -1.76 8.94 7.89
N PHE A 73 -1.72 9.03 6.57
CA PHE A 73 -0.69 9.74 5.84
C PHE A 73 -1.29 10.73 4.87
N SER A 74 -0.51 11.73 4.49
CA SER A 74 -0.82 12.61 3.36
C SER A 74 0.43 12.85 2.52
N LEU A 75 0.21 13.21 1.25
CA LEU A 75 1.29 13.52 0.30
C LEU A 75 1.23 14.99 -0.08
N LYS A 76 2.35 15.69 0.05
CA LYS A 76 2.51 17.09 -0.37
C LYS A 76 3.94 17.33 -0.85
N ASN A 77 4.11 17.93 -2.03
CA ASN A 77 5.43 18.20 -2.63
C ASN A 77 6.35 16.95 -2.67
N ASN A 78 5.79 15.78 -2.99
CA ASN A 78 6.48 14.48 -2.98
C ASN A 78 7.10 14.08 -1.63
N GLN A 79 6.62 14.68 -0.54
CA GLN A 79 6.93 14.30 0.83
C GLN A 79 5.72 13.61 1.44
N LEU A 80 5.98 12.53 2.16
CA LEU A 80 4.98 11.78 2.91
C LEU A 80 4.94 12.33 4.34
N TYR A 81 3.74 12.58 4.84
CA TYR A 81 3.52 13.17 6.17
C TYR A 81 2.72 12.23 7.08
N HIS A 82 3.03 12.28 8.37
CA HIS A 82 2.23 11.70 9.45
C HIS A 82 2.26 12.65 10.64
N ASN A 83 1.09 13.06 11.17
CA ASN A 83 0.98 13.98 12.32
C ASN A 83 1.83 15.26 12.21
N ASN A 84 1.93 15.85 11.01
CA ASN A 84 2.78 16.99 10.63
C ASN A 84 4.29 16.72 10.56
N ASP A 85 4.75 15.55 10.97
CA ASP A 85 6.12 15.13 10.75
C ASP A 85 6.29 14.62 9.31
N THR A 86 7.42 14.97 8.69
CA THR A 86 7.81 14.46 7.38
C THR A 86 8.52 13.12 7.52
N ALA A 87 8.29 12.23 6.57
CA ALA A 87 9.06 11.02 6.41
C ALA A 87 10.56 11.35 6.23
N LEU A 88 11.40 10.54 6.84
CA LEU A 88 12.84 10.51 6.64
C LEU A 88 13.32 9.05 6.58
N ILE A 89 14.48 8.85 5.95
CA ILE A 89 15.14 7.54 5.90
C ILE A 89 16.35 7.59 6.84
N GLU A 90 16.30 6.82 7.92
CA GLU A 90 17.41 6.76 8.88
C GLU A 90 18.60 5.94 8.37
N GLN A 91 19.71 6.02 9.11
CA GLN A 91 20.88 5.20 8.83
C GLN A 91 20.51 3.72 8.87
N GLY A 92 20.69 3.02 7.75
CA GLY A 92 20.27 1.62 7.59
C GLY A 92 18.96 1.43 6.83
N GLY A 93 18.32 2.51 6.38
CA GLY A 93 17.18 2.48 5.46
C GLY A 93 15.80 2.51 6.13
N ALA A 94 15.72 2.57 7.46
CA ALA A 94 14.45 2.54 8.17
C ALA A 94 13.60 3.77 7.82
N LEU A 95 12.32 3.55 7.49
CA LEU A 95 11.36 4.64 7.35
C LEU A 95 10.95 5.13 8.74
N ALA A 96 11.04 6.45 8.96
CA ALA A 96 10.62 7.08 10.19
C ALA A 96 9.91 8.42 9.96
N PHE A 97 9.08 8.82 10.91
CA PHE A 97 8.46 10.14 11.03
C PHE A 97 8.90 10.76 12.34
N LYS A 98 9.70 11.82 12.25
CA LYS A 98 10.25 12.55 13.41
C LYS A 98 10.28 14.04 13.10
N SER A 99 10.10 14.87 14.11
CA SER A 99 10.08 16.34 13.95
C SER A 99 11.43 16.96 13.60
N SER A 100 12.53 16.18 13.65
CA SER A 100 13.88 16.63 13.30
C SER A 100 14.56 15.66 12.36
N GLY A 101 15.14 16.18 11.27
CA GLY A 101 15.94 15.43 10.31
C GLY A 101 15.69 15.92 8.88
N PRO A 102 16.52 15.50 7.91
CA PRO A 102 16.30 15.83 6.52
C PRO A 102 15.09 15.03 5.99
N ALA A 103 14.01 15.74 5.67
CA ALA A 103 12.84 15.14 5.03
C ALA A 103 13.24 14.48 3.71
N VAL A 104 12.77 13.25 3.48
CA VAL A 104 12.97 12.57 2.20
C VAL A 104 11.90 13.00 1.20
N THR A 105 12.31 13.25 -0.03
CA THR A 105 11.43 13.60 -1.16
C THR A 105 11.44 12.50 -2.20
N GLY A 106 10.37 12.46 -3.01
CA GLY A 106 10.21 11.51 -4.10
C GLY A 106 9.19 10.42 -3.84
N PHE A 107 8.39 10.57 -2.78
CA PHE A 107 7.20 9.75 -2.63
C PHE A 107 6.21 10.07 -3.75
N ASP A 108 5.67 9.02 -4.34
CA ASP A 108 4.68 9.09 -5.40
C ASP A 108 3.57 8.09 -5.14
N ALA A 109 2.33 8.50 -5.42
CA ALA A 109 1.12 7.68 -5.35
C ALA A 109 0.20 7.94 -6.55
N ASN A 110 0.79 8.05 -7.74
CA ASN A 110 0.10 8.39 -8.98
C ASN A 110 -0.35 7.17 -9.80
N ALA A 111 0.20 5.98 -9.56
CA ALA A 111 -0.14 4.77 -10.32
C ALA A 111 -1.38 4.08 -9.72
N PRO A 112 -2.57 4.17 -10.36
CA PRO A 112 -3.78 3.58 -9.81
C PRO A 112 -3.74 2.04 -9.88
N THR A 113 -4.24 1.41 -8.84
CA THR A 113 -4.49 -0.03 -8.77
C THR A 113 -5.97 -0.30 -8.50
N ASN A 114 -6.38 -1.57 -8.60
CA ASN A 114 -7.75 -1.97 -8.28
C ASN A 114 -8.18 -1.57 -6.86
N ILE A 115 -7.24 -1.51 -5.92
CA ILE A 115 -7.53 -1.26 -4.49
C ILE A 115 -7.06 0.11 -3.98
N GLY A 116 -6.23 0.84 -4.71
CA GLY A 116 -5.77 2.16 -4.29
C GLY A 116 -4.82 2.79 -5.32
N TYR A 117 -3.72 3.34 -4.84
CA TYR A 117 -2.62 3.87 -5.64
C TYR A 117 -1.32 3.28 -5.14
N GLU A 118 -0.47 2.79 -6.04
CA GLU A 118 0.83 2.28 -5.65
C GLU A 118 1.67 3.42 -5.04
N LEU A 119 2.12 3.23 -3.81
CA LEU A 119 2.99 4.15 -3.09
C LEU A 119 4.43 3.69 -3.25
N GLN A 120 5.28 4.55 -3.81
CA GLN A 120 6.70 4.26 -4.00
C GLN A 120 7.55 5.46 -3.57
N LEU A 121 8.84 5.21 -3.30
CA LEU A 121 9.84 6.25 -3.11
C LEU A 121 10.82 6.21 -4.27
N ASN A 122 10.85 7.25 -5.11
CA ASN A 122 11.71 7.35 -6.29
C ASN A 122 11.62 6.10 -7.19
N GLY A 123 10.41 5.58 -7.41
CA GLY A 123 10.18 4.40 -8.24
C GLY A 123 10.52 3.05 -7.58
N THR A 124 10.83 3.04 -6.28
CA THR A 124 11.26 1.84 -5.55
C THR A 124 10.24 1.45 -4.47
N SER A 125 9.92 0.15 -4.41
CA SER A 125 9.10 -0.44 -3.34
C SER A 125 9.93 -0.71 -2.07
N PRO A 126 9.33 -0.63 -0.88
CA PRO A 126 10.04 -0.93 0.36
C PRO A 126 10.33 -2.42 0.55
N VAL A 127 11.14 -2.71 1.57
CA VAL A 127 11.26 -4.04 2.15
C VAL A 127 10.78 -4.01 3.60
N ALA A 128 10.29 -5.14 4.09
CA ALA A 128 9.89 -5.34 5.47
C ALA A 128 10.83 -6.35 6.12
N CYS A 129 11.40 -6.02 7.27
CA CYS A 129 12.33 -6.89 7.98
C CYS A 129 11.81 -7.19 9.38
N PRO A 130 11.99 -8.44 9.89
CA PRO A 130 11.56 -8.79 11.23
C PRO A 130 12.35 -7.97 12.26
N VAL A 131 11.67 -7.57 13.35
CA VAL A 131 12.32 -6.92 14.49
C VAL A 131 13.13 -7.98 15.24
N PRO A 132 14.40 -7.71 15.64
CA PRO A 132 15.26 -8.74 16.25
C PRO A 132 14.68 -9.40 17.52
N SER A 133 13.88 -8.67 18.30
CA SER A 133 13.23 -9.18 19.51
C SER A 133 11.93 -9.95 19.24
N ASP A 134 11.32 -9.79 18.07
CA ASP A 134 10.04 -10.40 17.72
C ASP A 134 9.92 -10.60 16.20
N GLN A 135 10.07 -11.86 15.78
CA GLN A 135 10.03 -12.23 14.36
C GLN A 135 8.62 -12.17 13.73
N GLN A 136 7.57 -11.91 14.51
CA GLN A 136 6.22 -11.68 14.00
C GLN A 136 5.96 -10.21 13.68
N VAL A 137 6.80 -9.30 14.20
CA VAL A 137 6.71 -7.86 13.96
C VAL A 137 7.71 -7.48 12.88
N PHE A 138 7.22 -6.75 11.87
CA PHE A 138 8.05 -6.31 10.76
C PHE A 138 8.12 -4.78 10.73
N GLN A 139 9.33 -4.25 10.55
CA GLN A 139 9.61 -2.84 10.35
C GLN A 139 9.88 -2.55 8.86
N VAL A 140 9.48 -1.37 8.40
CA VAL A 140 9.56 -0.96 6.99
C VAL A 140 10.85 -0.19 6.70
N TYR A 141 11.51 -0.54 5.60
CA TYR A 141 12.77 0.04 5.14
C TYR A 141 12.69 0.42 3.66
N TYR A 142 13.36 1.51 3.29
CA TYR A 142 13.68 1.90 1.93
C TYR A 142 15.20 1.96 1.75
N GLY A 143 15.71 1.29 0.73
CA GLY A 143 17.15 1.22 0.44
C GLY A 143 17.83 -0.03 1.02
N GLN A 144 19.15 0.01 1.16
CA GLN A 144 19.93 -1.17 1.59
C GLN A 144 19.80 -1.41 3.09
N VAL A 145 19.17 -2.52 3.44
CA VAL A 145 19.13 -3.02 4.82
C VAL A 145 20.47 -3.68 5.14
N LYS A 146 21.19 -3.13 6.12
CA LYS A 146 22.43 -3.75 6.60
C LYS A 146 22.08 -4.99 7.43
N ASN A 147 22.59 -6.14 6.99
CA ASN A 147 22.71 -7.38 7.78
C ASN A 147 21.41 -8.15 8.12
N SER A 148 20.33 -8.03 7.35
CA SER A 148 19.13 -8.86 7.56
C SER A 148 18.85 -9.74 6.34
N THR A 149 18.93 -11.06 6.53
CA THR A 149 18.66 -12.06 5.48
C THR A 149 17.18 -12.36 5.31
N ASP A 150 16.34 -11.94 6.26
CA ASP A 150 14.94 -12.36 6.35
C ASP A 150 13.98 -11.23 5.96
N CYS A 151 14.50 -10.17 5.36
CA CYS A 151 13.70 -9.12 4.79
C CYS A 151 12.95 -9.62 3.56
N VAL A 152 11.71 -9.17 3.41
CA VAL A 152 10.87 -9.49 2.25
C VAL A 152 10.51 -8.20 1.51
N GLY A 153 10.59 -8.23 0.19
CA GLY A 153 10.10 -7.13 -0.64
C GLY A 153 8.58 -7.03 -0.55
N ILE A 154 8.07 -5.84 -0.33
CA ILE A 154 6.64 -5.58 -0.18
C ILE A 154 6.22 -4.49 -1.17
N ASP A 155 5.08 -4.66 -1.83
CA ASP A 155 4.44 -3.55 -2.53
C ASP A 155 3.57 -2.78 -1.54
N THR A 156 3.47 -1.48 -1.73
CA THR A 156 2.66 -0.61 -0.87
C THR A 156 1.59 0.10 -1.66
N VAL A 157 0.38 0.13 -1.14
CA VAL A 157 -0.77 0.79 -1.76
C VAL A 157 -1.34 1.81 -0.79
N ALA A 158 -1.38 3.06 -1.22
CA ALA A 158 -2.16 4.11 -0.59
C ALA A 158 -3.66 3.89 -0.86
N VAL A 159 -4.43 3.75 0.20
CA VAL A 159 -5.88 3.54 0.17
C VAL A 159 -6.55 4.74 0.82
N SER A 160 -7.28 5.53 0.02
CA SER A 160 -8.05 6.66 0.51
C SER A 160 -9.17 6.21 1.45
N PHE A 161 -9.37 6.93 2.55
CA PHE A 161 -10.54 6.78 3.41
C PHE A 161 -11.80 7.40 2.78
#